data_AF-A0AAD1YPC3-F1
#
_entry.id   AF-A0AAD1YPC3-F1
#
_cell.length_a   1.000
_cell.length_b   1.000
_cell.length_c   1.000
_cell.angle_alpha   90.00
_cell.angle_beta   90.00
_cell.angle_gamma   90.00
#
_symmetry.space_group_name_H-M   'P 1'
#
loop_
_entity.id
_entity.type
_entity.pdbx_description
1 polymer ?
#
loop_
_entity_poly.entity_id
_entity_poly.type
_entity_poly.pdbx_seq_one_letter_code
_entity_poly.pdbx_strand_id
1 'polypeptide(L)'
;MKQWFGDLNLNVVLRMVAGKRYFGATADGDKIEVRQCQKVMRDFSHFAGFFIVGYNIPYLKWLDIGGYEKKMKETGKEMVKIVEKWLEEHKLKANSGCERDFMDVMLSAVEGTNLQD
;
A
#
# COMPACT_ATOMS: atom_id res chain seq x y z
N MET A 1 17.59 -3.42 13.85
CA MET A 1 17.48 -4.57 12.92
C MET A 1 16.04 -4.78 12.43
N LYS A 2 15.03 -4.96 13.29
CA LYS A 2 13.61 -5.16 12.89
C LYS A 2 13.03 -4.03 12.03
N GLN A 3 13.32 -2.77 12.38
CA GLN A 3 12.82 -1.61 11.62
C GLN A 3 13.43 -1.53 10.22
N TRP A 4 14.75 -1.67 10.10
CA TRP A 4 15.45 -1.69 8.81
C TRP A 4 14.97 -2.82 7.90
N PHE A 5 14.74 -4.02 8.46
CA PHE A 5 14.18 -5.14 7.70
C PHE A 5 12.75 -4.84 7.22
N GLY A 6 11.91 -4.26 8.07
CA GLY A 6 10.57 -3.84 7.69
C GLY A 6 10.57 -2.76 6.60
N ASP A 7 11.51 -1.81 6.69
CA ASP A 7 11.67 -0.73 5.71
C ASP A 7 12.17 -1.26 4.36
N LEU A 8 13.10 -2.21 4.38
CA LEU A 8 13.56 -2.93 3.19
C LEU A 8 12.41 -3.69 2.52
N ASN A 9 11.66 -4.48 3.30
CA ASN A 9 10.53 -5.26 2.79
C ASN A 9 9.47 -4.33 2.17
N LEU A 10 9.08 -3.28 2.88
CA LEU A 10 8.13 -2.30 2.37
C LEU A 10 8.62 -1.65 1.07
N ASN A 11 9.90 -1.28 0.99
CA ASN A 11 10.48 -0.70 -0.21
C ASN A 11 10.50 -1.67 -1.40
N VAL A 12 10.71 -2.97 -1.16
CA VAL A 12 10.63 -4.01 -2.20
C VAL A 12 9.19 -4.16 -2.68
N VAL A 13 8.23 -4.32 -1.77
CA VAL A 13 6.80 -4.47 -2.09
C VAL A 13 6.31 -3.27 -2.91
N LEU A 14 6.64 -2.06 -2.49
CA LEU A 14 6.21 -0.83 -3.17
C LEU A 14 6.81 -0.66 -4.56
N ARG A 15 8.07 -1.07 -4.75
CA ARG A 15 8.69 -1.08 -6.08
C ARG A 15 7.97 -2.05 -7.01
N MET A 16 7.62 -3.24 -6.51
CA MET A 16 6.94 -4.26 -7.32
C MET A 16 5.49 -3.88 -7.64
N VAL A 17 4.79 -3.26 -6.69
CA VAL A 17 3.36 -2.98 -6.82
C VAL A 17 3.08 -1.67 -7.55
N ALA A 18 3.88 -0.63 -7.27
CA ALA A 18 3.59 0.75 -7.65
C ALA A 18 4.79 1.48 -8.28
N GLY A 19 5.88 0.77 -8.53
CA GLY A 19 7.12 1.37 -9.04
C GLY A 19 7.77 2.35 -8.07
N LYS A 20 7.21 2.52 -6.85
CA LYS A 20 7.63 3.54 -5.90
C LYS A 20 8.85 3.11 -5.11
N ARG A 21 9.78 4.07 -4.91
CA ARG A 21 10.96 3.92 -4.05
C ARG A 21 10.91 5.00 -2.98
N TYR A 22 10.88 4.58 -1.72
CA TYR A 22 10.78 5.49 -0.57
C TYR A 22 12.04 5.50 0.31
N PHE A 23 12.96 4.57 0.07
CA PHE A 23 14.28 4.54 0.71
C PHE A 23 15.41 4.58 -0.32
N GLY A 24 16.48 5.30 0.02
CA GLY A 24 17.69 5.45 -0.78
C GLY A 24 17.86 6.85 -1.39
N ALA A 25 19.00 7.09 -2.03
CA ALA A 25 19.35 8.38 -2.64
C ALA A 25 18.41 8.79 -3.80
N THR A 26 17.60 7.85 -4.31
CA THR A 26 16.63 8.03 -5.39
C THR A 26 15.19 7.87 -4.90
N ALA A 27 14.89 8.30 -3.67
CA ALA A 27 13.52 8.29 -3.16
C ALA A 27 12.67 9.25 -3.98
N ASP A 28 11.53 8.78 -4.46
CA ASP A 28 10.65 9.52 -5.37
C ASP A 28 9.60 10.28 -4.54
N GLY A 29 9.61 11.61 -4.61
CA GLY A 29 8.67 12.50 -3.90
C GLY A 29 9.26 13.29 -2.72
N ASP A 30 8.44 14.22 -2.19
CA ASP A 30 8.82 15.02 -1.03
C ASP A 30 9.02 14.13 0.22
N LYS A 31 10.11 14.35 0.96
CA LYS A 31 10.51 13.52 2.12
C LYS A 31 9.40 13.39 3.16
N ILE A 32 8.49 14.37 3.22
CA ILE A 32 7.35 14.40 4.12
C ILE A 32 6.26 13.41 3.68
N GLU A 33 5.85 13.44 2.40
CA GLU A 33 4.85 12.51 1.84
C GLU A 33 5.32 11.06 1.95
N VAL A 34 6.59 10.83 1.66
CA VAL A 34 7.24 9.52 1.76
C VAL A 34 7.14 8.94 3.18
N ARG A 35 7.42 9.76 4.20
CA ARG A 35 7.34 9.34 5.60
C ARG A 35 5.90 9.08 6.04
N GLN A 36 4.94 9.86 5.55
CA GLN A 36 3.52 9.65 5.84
C GLN A 36 3.02 8.34 5.23
N CYS A 37 3.32 8.07 3.97
CA CYS A 37 2.98 6.81 3.32
C CYS A 37 3.60 5.61 4.04
N GLN A 38 4.88 5.71 4.43
CA GLN A 38 5.55 4.66 5.19
C GLN A 38 4.86 4.37 6.52
N LYS A 39 4.42 5.42 7.23
CA LYS A 39 3.71 5.28 8.49
C LYS A 39 2.37 4.57 8.28
N VAL A 40 1.56 5.02 7.32
CA VAL A 40 0.27 4.41 6.99
C VAL A 40 0.42 2.94 6.61
N MET A 41 1.42 2.60 5.79
CA MET A 41 1.71 1.21 5.40
C MET A 41 2.14 0.33 6.57
N ARG A 42 2.94 0.88 7.49
CA ARG A 42 3.38 0.15 8.69
C ARG A 42 2.19 -0.11 9.62
N ASP A 43 1.37 0.90 9.86
CA ASP A 43 0.18 0.80 10.70
C ASP A 43 -0.81 -0.20 10.07
N PHE A 44 -1.02 -0.13 8.75
CA PHE A 44 -1.84 -1.09 8.01
C PHE A 44 -1.32 -2.51 8.16
N SER A 45 -0.02 -2.75 7.94
CA SER A 45 0.59 -4.07 8.05
C SER A 45 0.48 -4.63 9.48
N HIS A 46 0.60 -3.77 10.48
CA HIS A 46 0.43 -4.13 11.88
C HIS A 46 -1.01 -4.57 12.18
N PHE A 47 -2.01 -3.79 11.71
CA PHE A 47 -3.41 -4.15 11.88
C PHE A 47 -3.83 -5.35 11.04
N ALA A 48 -3.33 -5.51 9.82
CA ALA A 48 -3.59 -6.67 8.97
C ALA A 48 -3.05 -7.96 9.61
N GLY A 49 -1.85 -7.92 10.18
CA GLY A 49 -1.29 -9.03 10.94
C GLY A 49 -2.14 -9.35 12.18
N PHE A 50 -2.62 -8.34 12.89
CA PHE A 50 -3.51 -8.52 14.04
C PHE A 50 -4.88 -9.08 13.64
N PHE A 51 -5.43 -8.63 12.52
CA PHE A 51 -6.72 -9.09 11.98
C PHE A 51 -6.68 -10.57 11.58
N ILE A 52 -5.58 -11.02 10.94
CA ILE A 52 -5.36 -12.43 10.62
C ILE A 52 -5.35 -13.29 11.89
N VAL A 53 -4.70 -12.82 12.97
CA VAL A 53 -4.68 -13.52 14.27
C VAL A 53 -6.06 -13.47 14.96
N GLY A 54 -6.74 -12.33 14.91
CA GLY A 54 -8.06 -12.11 15.51
C GLY A 54 -9.18 -12.91 14.86
N TYR A 55 -9.15 -13.09 13.54
CA TYR A 55 -10.11 -13.93 12.80
C TYR A 55 -10.01 -15.41 13.22
N ASN A 56 -8.81 -15.88 13.56
CA ASN A 56 -8.55 -17.27 13.94
C ASN A 56 -8.70 -17.54 15.46
N ILE A 57 -8.89 -16.51 16.30
CA ILE A 57 -9.03 -16.66 17.75
C ILE A 57 -10.26 -15.87 18.24
N PRO A 58 -11.44 -16.52 18.36
CA PRO A 58 -12.72 -15.87 18.71
C PRO A 58 -12.69 -15.07 20.01
N TYR A 59 -11.80 -15.42 20.95
CA TYR A 59 -11.64 -14.74 22.23
C TYR A 59 -10.98 -13.36 22.13
N LEU A 60 -10.32 -13.04 21.01
CA LEU A 60 -9.76 -11.71 20.76
C LEU A 60 -10.83 -10.69 20.32
N LYS A 61 -12.10 -11.10 20.19
CA LYS A 61 -13.22 -10.20 19.83
C LYS A 61 -13.47 -9.10 20.89
N TRP A 62 -13.06 -9.32 22.14
CA TRP A 62 -13.13 -8.31 23.22
C TRP A 62 -12.06 -7.21 23.11
N LEU A 63 -10.95 -7.43 22.38
CA LEU A 63 -9.94 -6.40 22.10
C LEU A 63 -10.48 -5.25 21.23
N ASP A 64 -11.61 -5.45 20.57
CA ASP A 64 -12.30 -4.41 19.80
C ASP A 64 -12.78 -3.24 20.69
N ILE A 65 -12.90 -3.46 22.00
CA ILE A 65 -13.30 -2.44 22.99
C ILE A 65 -12.22 -1.34 23.17
N GLY A 66 -11.01 -1.53 22.64
CA GLY A 66 -9.90 -0.56 22.71
C GLY A 66 -9.84 0.49 21.59
N GLY A 67 -10.81 0.54 20.68
CA GLY A 67 -10.80 1.48 19.54
C GLY A 67 -9.82 1.09 18.41
N TYR A 68 -9.36 -0.16 18.40
CA TYR A 68 -8.49 -0.71 17.37
C TYR A 68 -9.18 -0.75 16.01
N GLU A 69 -10.46 -1.14 15.94
CA GLU A 69 -11.21 -1.15 14.68
C GLU A 69 -11.38 0.26 14.10
N LYS A 70 -11.57 1.28 14.96
CA LYS A 70 -11.64 2.68 14.51
C LYS A 70 -10.31 3.12 13.87
N LYS A 71 -9.17 2.86 14.54
CA LYS A 71 -7.84 3.17 14.00
C LYS A 71 -7.56 2.39 12.71
N MET A 72 -7.95 1.11 12.65
CA MET A 72 -7.81 0.29 11.44
C MET A 72 -8.62 0.86 10.28
N LYS A 73 -9.88 1.28 10.51
CA LYS A 73 -10.72 1.94 9.50
C LYS A 73 -10.11 3.25 9.03
N GLU A 74 -9.58 4.07 9.93
CA GLU A 74 -8.87 5.32 9.58
C GLU A 74 -7.62 5.04 8.74
N THR A 75 -6.76 4.13 9.17
CA THR A 75 -5.56 3.71 8.41
C THR A 75 -5.92 3.12 7.05
N GLY A 76 -6.99 2.32 6.97
CA GLY A 76 -7.50 1.78 5.71
C GLY A 76 -7.93 2.88 4.74
N LYS A 77 -8.64 3.91 5.22
CA LYS A 77 -9.02 5.06 4.39
C LYS A 77 -7.81 5.81 3.86
N GLU A 78 -6.79 6.04 4.69
CA GLU A 78 -5.56 6.69 4.24
C GLU A 78 -4.81 5.83 3.22
N MET A 79 -4.80 4.51 3.38
CA MET A 79 -4.20 3.60 2.41
C MET A 79 -4.94 3.62 1.07
N VAL A 80 -6.28 3.64 1.07
CA VAL A 80 -7.08 3.75 -0.17
C VAL A 80 -6.72 5.03 -0.92
N LYS A 81 -6.65 6.18 -0.24
CA LYS A 81 -6.25 7.45 -0.87
C LYS A 81 -4.86 7.40 -1.50
N ILE A 82 -3.90 6.73 -0.84
CA ILE A 82 -2.55 6.56 -1.37
C ILE A 82 -2.57 5.72 -2.65
N VAL A 83 -3.30 4.61 -2.65
CA VAL A 83 -3.43 3.73 -3.82
C VAL A 83 -4.17 4.43 -4.96
N GLU A 84 -5.22 5.19 -4.66
CA GLU A 84 -5.93 6.02 -5.65
C GLU A 84 -4.99 7.03 -6.32
N LYS A 85 -4.18 7.76 -5.52
CA LYS A 85 -3.17 8.69 -6.06
C LYS A 85 -2.20 7.97 -7.00
N TRP A 86 -1.68 6.80 -6.62
CA TRP A 86 -0.79 6.04 -7.51
C TRP A 86 -1.50 5.54 -8.76
N LEU A 87 -2.75 5.12 -8.65
CA LEU A 87 -3.53 4.64 -9.79
C LEU A 87 -3.73 5.77 -10.82
N GLU A 88 -4.05 6.98 -10.37
CA GLU A 88 -4.16 8.16 -11.23
C GLU A 88 -2.83 8.49 -11.93
N GLU A 89 -1.71 8.43 -11.19
CA GLU A 89 -0.37 8.62 -11.76
C GLU A 89 -0.04 7.60 -12.85
N HIS A 90 -0.43 6.32 -12.68
CA HIS A 90 -0.20 5.26 -13.67
C HIS A 90 -1.10 5.42 -14.91
N LYS A 91 -2.37 5.80 -14.73
CA LYS A 91 -3.27 6.13 -15.85
C LYS A 91 -2.72 7.25 -16.73
N LEU A 92 -2.11 8.27 -16.12
CA LEU A 92 -1.49 9.37 -16.86
C LEU A 92 -0.17 8.97 -17.55
N LYS A 93 0.54 7.96 -17.01
CA LYS A 93 1.83 7.48 -17.51
C LYS A 93 1.76 6.37 -18.56
N ALA A 94 0.56 5.89 -18.91
CA ALA A 94 0.32 4.73 -19.77
C ALA A 94 1.09 4.71 -21.12
N ASN A 95 1.58 5.85 -21.60
CA ASN A 95 2.30 6.00 -22.87
C ASN A 95 3.83 6.21 -22.76
N SER A 96 4.44 6.08 -21.58
CA SER A 96 5.82 6.55 -21.36
C SER A 96 6.95 5.52 -21.53
N GLY A 97 6.67 4.25 -21.84
CA GLY A 97 7.70 3.22 -22.05
C GLY A 97 8.57 2.91 -20.82
N CYS A 98 8.11 3.32 -19.63
CA CYS A 98 8.76 3.02 -18.35
C CYS A 98 8.69 1.52 -17.98
N GLU A 99 9.53 1.13 -17.02
CA GLU A 99 9.52 -0.18 -16.38
C GLU A 99 8.11 -0.49 -15.85
N ARG A 100 7.44 -1.51 -16.42
CA ARG A 100 6.08 -1.90 -16.03
C ARG A 100 6.07 -2.48 -14.63
N ASP A 101 5.12 -2.02 -13.81
CA ASP A 101 4.85 -2.61 -12.49
C ASP A 101 3.51 -3.35 -12.45
N PHE A 102 3.14 -3.85 -11.26
CA PHE A 102 1.90 -4.58 -11.08
C PHE A 102 0.65 -3.73 -11.38
N MET A 103 0.62 -2.44 -11.01
CA MET A 103 -0.51 -1.56 -11.32
C MET A 103 -0.66 -1.35 -12.82
N ASP A 104 0.43 -1.21 -13.57
CA ASP A 104 0.39 -1.16 -15.04
C ASP A 104 -0.23 -2.42 -15.64
N VAL A 105 0.14 -3.60 -15.11
CA VAL A 105 -0.40 -4.89 -15.55
C VAL A 105 -1.89 -4.99 -15.22
N MET A 106 -2.31 -4.56 -14.03
CA MET A 106 -3.72 -4.57 -13.63
C MET A 106 -4.57 -3.59 -14.44
N LEU A 107 -4.07 -2.38 -14.70
CA LEU A 107 -4.72 -1.41 -15.59
C LEU A 107 -4.90 -1.99 -17.00
N SER A 108 -3.84 -2.56 -17.57
CA SER A 108 -3.88 -3.18 -18.91
C SER A 108 -4.88 -4.33 -18.98
N ALA A 109 -4.96 -5.16 -17.94
CA ALA A 109 -5.90 -6.28 -17.89
C ALA A 109 -7.36 -5.80 -17.86
N VAL A 110 -7.66 -4.75 -17.09
CA VAL A 110 -9.02 -4.18 -16.99
C VAL A 110 -9.41 -3.44 -18.26
N GLU A 111 -8.51 -2.67 -18.88
CA GLU A 111 -8.77 -1.99 -20.16
C GLU A 111 -8.98 -3.00 -21.30
N GLY A 112 -8.19 -4.07 -21.34
CA GLY A 112 -8.37 -5.16 -22.30
C GLY A 112 -9.72 -5.87 -22.18
N THR A 113 -10.29 -5.96 -20.97
CA THR A 113 -11.64 -6.51 -20.76
C THR A 113 -12.76 -5.57 -21.18
N ASN A 114 -12.59 -4.24 -21.06
CA ASN A 114 -13.60 -3.26 -21.48
C ASN A 114 -13.70 -3.07 -23.00
N LEU A 115 -12.78 -3.66 -23.78
CA LEU A 115 -12.79 -3.64 -25.26
C LEU A 115 -13.47 -4.87 -25.87
N GLN A 116 -14.04 -5.77 -25.05
CA GLN A 116 -14.75 -6.97 -25.50
C GLN A 116 -16.28 -6.89 -25.41
N ASP A 117 -16.84 -5.74 -25.02
CA ASP A 117 -18.29 -5.47 -25.02
C ASP A 117 -18.74 -4.61 -26.22
#